data_AF-N6YQ15-F1
#
_entry.id   AF-N6YQ15-F1
#
_cell.length_a   1.000
_cell.length_b   1.000
_cell.length_c   1.000
_cell.angle_alpha   90.00
_cell.angle_beta   90.00
_cell.angle_gamma   90.00
#
_symmetry.space_group_name_H-M   'P 1'
#
loop_
_entity.id
_entity.type
_entity.pdbx_description
1 polymer ?
#
loop_
_entity_poly.entity_id
_entity_poly.type
_entity_poly.pdbx_seq_one_letter_code
_entity_poly.pdbx_strand_id
1 'polypeptide(L)'
;MRFYGAMRIVPEPLPGRLFGSTKIAGSPDVPIRRRVQIVSAVSNAHGHVFPNSESSVTWTWADEDGNWEVQNLNPSLKYHVIAYDHTSVYDPVIKLNLVPTVDP
;
A
#
# COMPACT_ATOMS: atom_id res chain seq x y z
N MET A 1 34.25 -35.37 4.91
CA MET A 1 33.93 -33.99 4.47
C MET A 1 32.47 -33.74 4.78
N ARG A 2 32.15 -32.78 5.66
CA ARG A 2 30.76 -32.40 5.97
C ARG A 2 30.44 -31.13 5.18
N PHE A 3 29.45 -31.20 4.30
CA PHE A 3 28.95 -30.05 3.56
C PHE A 3 28.00 -29.27 4.48
N TYR A 4 28.37 -28.05 4.85
CA TYR A 4 27.43 -27.09 5.41
C TYR A 4 26.71 -26.44 4.23
N GLY A 5 25.51 -26.93 3.91
CA GLY A 5 24.60 -26.22 3.03
C GLY A 5 24.20 -24.92 3.72
N ALA A 6 24.52 -23.77 3.12
CA ALA A 6 24.05 -22.49 3.61
C ALA A 6 22.52 -22.48 3.56
N MET A 7 21.87 -22.53 4.73
CA MET A 7 20.43 -22.35 4.85
C MET A 7 20.11 -20.92 4.43
N ARG A 8 19.55 -20.77 3.23
CA ARG A 8 19.00 -19.50 2.75
C ARG A 8 17.77 -19.20 3.60
N ILE A 9 17.94 -18.35 4.62
CA ILE A 9 16.82 -17.76 5.36
C ILE A 9 16.09 -16.85 4.36
N VAL A 10 15.00 -17.34 3.79
CA VAL A 10 14.04 -16.48 3.10
C VAL A 10 13.22 -15.83 4.21
N PRO A 11 13.21 -14.49 4.35
CA PRO A 11 12.35 -13.84 5.33
C PRO A 11 10.91 -14.25 5.07
N GLU A 12 10.16 -14.61 6.11
CA GLU A 12 8.73 -14.88 5.94
C GLU A 12 8.02 -13.62 5.42
N PRO A 13 7.10 -13.76 4.46
CA PRO A 13 6.28 -12.65 4.01
C PRO A 13 5.50 -12.07 5.19
N LEU A 14 5.48 -10.74 5.30
CA LEU A 14 4.70 -10.07 6.34
C LEU A 14 3.20 -10.29 6.09
N PRO A 15 2.37 -10.49 7.12
CA PRO A 15 0.99 -10.92 6.93
C PRO A 15 0.03 -9.80 6.50
N GLY A 16 0.49 -8.54 6.49
CA GLY A 16 -0.38 -7.40 6.24
C GLY A 16 -0.79 -7.24 4.78
N ARG A 17 -2.08 -6.98 4.56
CA ARG A 17 -2.70 -6.70 3.27
C ARG A 17 -3.47 -5.38 3.29
N LEU A 18 -3.35 -4.59 2.24
CA LEU A 18 -4.19 -3.43 1.98
C LEU A 18 -4.86 -3.58 0.63
N PHE A 19 -6.15 -3.24 0.57
CA PHE A 19 -6.92 -3.22 -0.66
C PHE A 19 -7.90 -2.05 -0.65
N GLY A 20 -8.41 -1.70 -1.81
CA GLY A 20 -9.39 -0.65 -1.94
C GLY A 20 -9.82 -0.41 -3.38
N SER A 21 -10.45 0.74 -3.61
CA SER A 21 -10.90 1.16 -4.93
C SER A 21 -10.43 2.59 -5.26
N THR A 22 -10.19 2.83 -6.54
CA THR A 22 -9.90 4.15 -7.14
C THR A 22 -11.16 4.86 -7.64
N LYS A 23 -12.35 4.29 -7.42
CA LYS A 23 -13.62 4.94 -7.69
C LYS A 23 -13.70 6.29 -6.97
N ILE A 24 -14.03 7.33 -7.73
CA ILE A 24 -14.24 8.68 -7.22
C ILE A 24 -15.74 8.88 -7.08
N ALA A 25 -16.17 9.47 -5.95
CA ALA A 25 -17.56 9.80 -5.71
C ALA A 25 -18.09 10.74 -6.81
N GLY A 26 -19.09 10.29 -7.56
CA GLY A 26 -19.69 11.02 -8.68
C GLY A 26 -21.01 10.38 -9.12
N SER A 27 -21.72 11.00 -10.05
CA SER A 27 -22.91 10.38 -10.67
C SER A 27 -22.67 10.21 -12.17
N PRO A 28 -22.30 9.01 -12.64
CA PRO A 28 -22.01 7.78 -11.88
C PRO A 28 -20.59 7.76 -11.26
N ASP A 29 -20.40 6.93 -10.23
CA ASP A 29 -19.06 6.55 -9.76
C ASP A 29 -18.32 5.85 -10.89
N VAL A 30 -17.17 6.39 -11.31
CA VAL A 30 -16.40 5.84 -12.44
C VAL A 30 -15.20 5.06 -11.92
N PRO A 31 -15.07 3.75 -12.22
CA PRO A 31 -13.83 3.01 -11.97
C PRO A 31 -12.75 3.46 -12.94
N ILE A 32 -11.53 3.69 -12.43
CA ILE A 32 -10.44 4.21 -13.26
C ILE A 32 -9.15 3.47 -12.93
N ARG A 33 -8.54 2.91 -13.97
CA ARG A 33 -7.23 2.28 -13.89
C ARG A 33 -6.16 3.32 -13.54
N ARG A 34 -5.59 3.23 -12.33
CA ARG A 34 -4.56 4.15 -11.84
C ARG A 34 -3.38 3.41 -11.24
N ARG A 35 -2.22 4.06 -11.27
CA ARG A 35 -1.11 3.64 -10.43
C ARG A 35 -1.43 4.07 -9.00
N VAL A 36 -1.43 3.10 -8.11
CA VAL A 36 -1.66 3.30 -6.68
C VAL A 36 -0.31 3.20 -5.99
N GLN A 37 0.10 4.27 -5.34
CA GLN A 37 1.31 4.31 -4.52
C GLN A 37 0.92 4.12 -3.06
N ILE A 38 1.64 3.22 -2.38
CA ILE A 38 1.45 2.90 -0.97
C ILE A 38 2.76 3.24 -0.26
N VAL A 39 2.68 4.11 0.73
CA VAL A 39 3.84 4.63 1.48
C VAL A 39 3.64 4.32 2.96
N SER A 40 4.60 3.67 3.61
CA SER A 40 4.54 3.52 5.06
C SER A 40 4.72 4.88 5.72
N ALA A 41 3.97 5.11 6.78
CA ALA A 41 4.06 6.31 7.58
C ALA A 41 4.51 5.91 8.98
N VAL A 42 5.55 6.58 9.47
CA VAL A 42 6.19 6.29 10.75
C VAL A 42 5.72 7.32 11.75
N SER A 43 5.32 6.86 12.94
CA SER A 43 4.99 7.77 14.03
C SER A 43 6.27 8.40 14.58
N ASN A 44 6.33 9.73 14.65
CA ASN A 44 7.40 10.40 15.39
C ASN A 44 7.17 10.29 16.91
N ALA A 45 8.11 10.80 17.71
CA ALA A 45 8.03 10.77 19.18
C ALA A 45 6.80 11.52 19.76
N HIS A 46 6.15 12.37 18.96
CA HIS A 46 4.94 13.10 19.31
C HIS A 46 3.66 12.42 18.80
N GLY A 47 3.76 11.22 18.24
CA GLY A 47 2.63 10.46 17.72
C GLY A 47 2.11 10.94 16.36
N HIS A 48 2.79 11.88 15.71
CA HIS A 48 2.43 12.30 14.36
C HIS A 48 2.88 11.26 13.34
N VAL A 49 1.98 10.92 12.42
CA VAL A 49 2.19 9.89 11.40
C VAL A 49 2.49 10.58 10.07
N PHE A 50 3.75 10.55 9.66
CA PHE A 50 4.19 11.13 8.40
C PHE A 50 5.18 10.21 7.69
N PRO A 51 5.21 10.20 6.35
CA PRO A 51 6.32 9.61 5.61
C PRO A 51 7.63 10.31 5.95
N ASN A 52 8.71 9.56 6.10
CA ASN A 52 10.06 10.06 6.33
C ASN A 52 11.07 9.30 5.45
N SER A 53 12.36 9.51 5.66
CA SER A 53 13.42 8.84 4.88
C SER A 53 13.49 7.32 5.10
N GLU A 54 12.87 6.79 6.15
CA GLU A 54 12.80 5.35 6.47
C GLU A 54 11.53 4.70 5.92
N SER A 55 10.60 5.50 5.39
CA SER A 55 9.36 5.01 4.81
C SER A 55 9.65 4.11 3.61
N SER A 56 8.99 2.95 3.59
CA SER A 56 8.96 2.09 2.41
C SER A 56 7.90 2.60 1.43
N VAL A 57 8.22 2.53 0.15
CA VAL A 57 7.30 2.86 -0.94
C VAL A 57 7.12 1.63 -1.80
N THR A 58 5.87 1.24 -2.02
CA THR A 58 5.50 0.23 -3.02
C THR A 58 4.38 0.78 -3.89
N TRP A 59 4.09 0.09 -4.98
CA TRP A 59 3.04 0.50 -5.90
C TRP A 59 2.36 -0.73 -6.52
N THR A 60 1.12 -0.53 -6.92
CA THR A 60 0.34 -1.48 -7.71
C THR A 60 -0.47 -0.74 -8.75
N TRP A 61 -1.06 -1.46 -9.70
CA TRP A 61 -2.08 -0.91 -10.59
C TRP A 61 -3.44 -1.34 -10.08
N ALA A 62 -4.40 -0.41 -10.10
CA ALA A 62 -5.79 -0.80 -10.04
C ALA A 62 -6.18 -1.57 -11.31
N ASP A 63 -7.15 -2.47 -11.21
CA ASP A 63 -7.76 -3.16 -12.35
C ASP A 63 -8.73 -2.24 -13.12
N GLU A 64 -9.44 -2.79 -14.11
CA GLU A 64 -10.42 -2.06 -14.92
C GLU A 64 -11.65 -1.62 -14.11
N ASP A 65 -11.96 -2.34 -13.04
CA ASP A 65 -13.01 -2.01 -12.08
C ASP A 65 -12.52 -1.03 -10.98
N GLY A 66 -11.26 -0.59 -11.08
CA GLY A 66 -10.62 0.32 -10.14
C GLY A 66 -10.23 -0.32 -8.82
N ASN A 67 -10.27 -1.64 -8.67
CA ASN A 67 -9.85 -2.33 -7.45
C ASN A 67 -8.34 -2.50 -7.43
N TRP A 68 -7.74 -2.43 -6.25
CA TRP A 68 -6.30 -2.64 -6.06
C TRP A 68 -6.02 -3.39 -4.76
N GLU A 69 -4.89 -4.09 -4.74
CA GLU A 69 -4.40 -4.81 -3.57
C GLU A 69 -2.86 -4.79 -3.50
N VAL A 70 -2.32 -4.77 -2.27
CA VAL A 70 -0.92 -5.00 -1.93
C VAL A 70 -0.83 -5.91 -0.70
N GLN A 71 0.08 -6.87 -0.75
CA GLN A 71 0.38 -7.83 0.32
C GLN A 71 1.78 -7.58 0.89
N ASN A 72 2.20 -8.38 1.88
CA ASN A 72 3.55 -8.33 2.47
C ASN A 72 3.85 -7.02 3.20
N LEU A 73 2.83 -6.40 3.80
CA LEU A 73 2.96 -5.17 4.59
C LEU A 73 3.16 -5.47 6.07
N ASN A 74 3.86 -4.58 6.78
CA ASN A 74 3.99 -4.68 8.23
C ASN A 74 2.69 -4.18 8.89
N PRO A 75 1.89 -5.04 9.54
CA PRO A 75 0.61 -4.64 10.12
C PRO A 75 0.75 -3.69 11.33
N SER A 76 1.96 -3.57 11.91
CA SER A 76 2.24 -2.64 13.01
C SER A 76 2.48 -1.20 12.54
N LEU A 77 2.57 -0.96 11.22
CA LEU A 77 2.73 0.37 10.64
C LEU A 77 1.41 0.91 10.08
N LYS A 78 1.35 2.23 9.95
CA LYS A 78 0.30 2.90 9.16
C LYS A 78 0.81 3.17 7.76
N TYR A 79 -0.10 3.26 6.82
CA TYR A 79 0.19 3.53 5.42
C TYR A 79 -0.67 4.66 4.87
N HIS A 80 -0.13 5.35 3.88
CA HIS A 80 -0.83 6.33 3.07
C HIS A 80 -0.89 5.81 1.65
N VAL A 81 -2.05 5.99 1.03
CA VAL A 81 -2.33 5.52 -0.33
C VAL A 81 -2.72 6.71 -1.19
N ILE A 82 -2.07 6.83 -2.33
CA ILE A 82 -2.34 7.85 -3.33
C ILE A 82 -2.55 7.15 -4.67
N ALA A 83 -3.74 7.22 -5.22
CA ALA A 83 -4.03 6.79 -6.58
C ALA A 83 -3.85 7.98 -7.53
N TYR A 84 -2.76 7.96 -8.29
CA TYR A 84 -2.40 9.04 -9.21
C TYR A 84 -3.21 8.95 -10.51
N ASP A 85 -3.86 10.05 -10.89
CA ASP A 85 -4.42 10.22 -12.22
C ASP A 85 -3.42 10.91 -13.17
N HIS A 86 -2.76 10.10 -13.99
CA HIS A 86 -1.81 10.60 -14.98
C HIS A 86 -2.45 11.39 -16.14
N THR A 87 -3.77 11.33 -16.28
CA THR A 87 -4.50 12.10 -17.28
C THR A 87 -4.93 13.47 -16.78
N SER A 88 -4.85 13.69 -15.45
CA SER A 88 -5.32 14.91 -14.78
C SER A 88 -6.79 15.26 -15.06
N VAL A 89 -7.59 14.28 -15.50
CA VAL A 89 -9.02 14.47 -15.79
C VAL A 89 -9.83 14.44 -14.50
N TYR A 90 -9.39 13.65 -13.51
CA TYR A 90 -10.09 13.46 -12.27
C TYR A 90 -9.19 13.69 -11.04
N ASP A 91 -9.82 13.95 -9.91
CA ASP A 91 -9.12 14.12 -8.64
C ASP A 91 -8.41 12.82 -8.20
N PRO A 92 -7.23 12.92 -7.55
CA PRO A 92 -6.57 11.76 -6.98
C PRO A 92 -7.37 11.20 -5.80
N VAL A 93 -7.39 9.87 -5.65
CA VAL A 93 -7.93 9.22 -4.46
C VAL A 93 -6.81 9.10 -3.42
N ILE A 94 -7.01 9.74 -2.27
CA ILE A 94 -6.05 9.73 -1.16
C ILE A 94 -6.70 9.07 0.06
N LYS A 95 -6.02 8.09 0.65
CA LYS A 95 -6.40 7.47 1.92
C LYS A 95 -5.21 7.53 2.88
N LEU A 96 -5.45 8.00 4.10
CA LEU A 96 -4.41 8.19 5.09
C LEU A 96 -4.62 7.25 6.29
N ASN A 97 -3.54 7.01 7.03
CA ASN A 97 -3.54 6.26 8.28
C ASN A 97 -4.13 4.84 8.19
N LEU A 98 -4.00 4.17 7.05
CA LEU A 98 -4.49 2.81 6.86
C LEU A 98 -3.63 1.83 7.65
N VAL A 99 -4.27 0.89 8.34
CA VAL A 99 -3.62 -0.24 8.99
C VAL A 99 -3.87 -1.47 8.13
N PRO A 100 -2.83 -2.24 7.73
CA PRO A 100 -3.03 -3.46 6.97
C PRO A 100 -3.92 -4.46 7.71
N THR A 101 -4.85 -5.07 6.98
CA THR A 101 -5.61 -6.22 7.47
C THR A 101 -4.67 -7.42 7.53
N VAL A 102 -4.77 -8.20 8.61
CA VAL A 102 -4.22 -9.55 8.68
C VAL A 102 -5.40 -10.50 8.57
N ASP A 103 -5.37 -11.42 7.60
CA ASP A 103 -6.35 -12.50 7.59
C ASP A 103 -6.10 -13.38 8.85
N PRO A 104 -7.14 -13.85 9.55
CA PRO A 104 -7.00 -14.67 10.76
C PRO A 104 -6.38 -16.05 10.51
#